data_AF-A0A7Y2N959-F1
#
_entry.id   AF-A0A7Y2N959-F1
#
_cell.length_a   1.000
_cell.length_b   1.000
_cell.length_c   1.000
_cell.angle_alpha   90.00
_cell.angle_beta   90.00
_cell.angle_gamma   90.00
#
_symmetry.space_group_name_H-M   'P 1'
#
loop_
_entity.id
_entity.type
_entity.pdbx_description
1 polymer ?
#
loop_
_entity_poly.entity_id
_entity_poly.type
_entity_poly.pdbx_seq_one_letter_code
_entity_poly.pdbx_strand_id
1 'polypeptide(L)'
;MRGSYLIVGLLALLGVALPSTSASAQDPPDIPVYSQRVVRAAYEGLLGREPDSRGFDYWVGLLESGVPAGSVVAAIGDADEHRQFVTAGYYRRVLGREPDANGLRYWSEGIIDDFTGASLGRELFASEEFFLGSGGNNTSFVTAMYQVILNRDPDPGGLGYWSGLVDQGVGRGAIAQEILRSTEGILQPDLSVQAAAPSPNGTGSPDRMRIDLDRDIDIDATAVIVAVDGKRVRGTLAPDPDNMTDRSVFLFVADQPVRATEGAAVIVTVFAASDLATGEGVVEAVDYQFRYSAKPISRPGNNPEGELIVAFYGHPRTGVLGVAGEGPPDQALQRLLAQAAPYEVTGRPIVPAFEMIATLVTASPGPDRLYRSRATEEELRRYLNTIRTVDGRLILDIQPGRADVLDEAMAHESLLSEPEVGLAIDPEWVVGPTQTPSGRIGSLDAREINRVSAYLSQLVQQKGIPPKILIIHRFKPDMVTNTDLIESPPGVRILFHADGEGGPAAKLADYDNLLPDRFEKGIKIFYDEDSPTMTPDQLLLRTNPDPTFISYQ
;
A
#
# COMPACT_ATOMS: atom_id res chain seq x y z
N MET A 1 15.32 42.51 13.76
CA MET A 1 14.71 43.40 12.74
C MET A 1 13.36 42.80 12.39
N ARG A 2 12.28 43.58 12.51
CA ARG A 2 10.89 43.17 12.24
C ARG A 2 10.54 43.42 10.77
N GLY A 3 9.80 42.52 10.15
CA GLY A 3 9.31 42.56 8.77
C GLY A 3 9.47 41.15 8.17
N SER A 4 8.43 40.38 7.86
CA SER A 4 7.28 40.76 7.04
C SER A 4 6.07 39.85 7.35
N TYR A 5 5.02 40.39 7.95
CA TYR A 5 3.70 39.77 8.07
C TYR A 5 2.68 40.78 7.53
N LEU A 6 2.41 40.81 6.21
CA LEU A 6 1.33 41.61 5.60
C LEU A 6 1.35 41.51 4.05
N ILE A 7 1.07 40.35 3.45
CA ILE A 7 0.52 40.31 2.07
C ILE A 7 -0.41 39.09 1.93
N VAL A 8 -1.60 39.18 2.51
CA VAL A 8 -2.80 38.47 2.01
C VAL A 8 -3.92 39.51 2.10
N GLY A 9 -4.00 40.38 1.09
CA GLY A 9 -4.90 41.52 1.13
C GLY A 9 -4.70 42.50 -0.02
N LEU A 10 -4.74 42.02 -1.26
CA LEU A 10 -5.15 42.80 -2.45
C LEU A 10 -5.00 41.89 -3.67
N LEU A 11 -6.10 41.42 -4.27
CA LEU A 11 -6.26 41.11 -5.70
C LEU A 11 -7.67 40.56 -5.93
N ALA A 12 -8.66 41.46 -5.87
CA ALA A 12 -10.00 41.20 -6.40
C ALA A 12 -10.55 42.52 -6.92
N LEU A 13 -10.19 42.88 -8.17
CA LEU A 13 -10.88 43.89 -8.97
C LEU A 13 -10.30 43.87 -10.40
N LEU A 14 -10.96 43.14 -11.29
CA LEU A 14 -11.24 43.52 -12.68
C LEU A 14 -12.07 42.41 -13.33
N GLY A 15 -13.37 42.65 -13.46
CA GLY A 15 -14.31 41.74 -14.09
C GLY A 15 -14.10 41.67 -15.61
N VAL A 16 -14.02 40.45 -16.12
CA VAL A 16 -14.33 40.10 -17.51
C VAL A 16 -15.09 38.77 -17.48
N ALA A 17 -16.37 38.81 -17.85
CA ALA A 17 -17.19 37.62 -18.00
C ALA A 17 -16.86 36.91 -19.33
N LEU A 18 -16.67 35.60 -19.30
CA LEU A 18 -16.64 34.74 -20.50
C LEU A 18 -17.92 33.89 -20.55
N PRO A 19 -18.42 33.55 -21.76
CA PRO A 19 -19.73 32.93 -21.91
C PRO A 19 -19.70 31.44 -21.59
N SER A 20 -20.74 30.99 -20.89
CA SER A 20 -20.99 29.59 -20.52
C SER A 20 -21.45 28.79 -21.74
N THR A 21 -20.73 27.70 -22.06
CA THR A 21 -21.26 26.61 -22.88
C THR A 21 -21.52 25.41 -21.99
N SER A 22 -22.78 25.01 -21.92
CA SER A 22 -23.30 23.90 -21.13
C SER A 22 -23.05 22.55 -21.83
N ALA A 23 -22.43 21.64 -21.09
CA ALA A 23 -22.50 20.19 -21.32
C ALA A 23 -22.62 19.50 -19.94
N SER A 24 -23.61 18.62 -19.83
CA SER A 24 -24.14 17.92 -18.65
C SER A 24 -23.09 17.41 -17.65
N ALA A 25 -23.09 17.96 -16.43
CA ALA A 25 -22.47 17.42 -15.22
C ALA A 25 -23.56 17.29 -14.15
N GLN A 26 -23.50 16.28 -13.29
CA GLN A 26 -24.31 16.23 -12.07
C GLN A 26 -24.18 17.57 -11.33
N ASP A 27 -25.29 18.10 -10.80
CA ASP A 27 -25.27 19.37 -10.08
C ASP A 27 -24.20 19.33 -8.97
N PRO A 28 -23.31 20.33 -8.87
CA PRO A 28 -22.37 20.39 -7.78
C PRO A 28 -23.14 20.40 -6.45
N PRO A 29 -22.61 19.78 -5.38
CA PRO A 29 -23.23 19.84 -4.07
C PRO A 29 -23.50 21.30 -3.69
N ASP A 30 -24.64 21.59 -3.05
CA ASP A 30 -25.01 22.95 -2.64
C ASP A 30 -23.84 23.64 -1.90
N ILE A 31 -23.26 24.65 -2.55
CA ILE A 31 -22.02 25.36 -2.16
C ILE A 31 -22.03 25.81 -0.66
N PRO A 32 -23.17 26.24 -0.08
CA PRO A 32 -23.23 26.60 1.34
C PRO A 32 -22.99 25.41 2.30
N VAL A 33 -23.46 24.21 1.95
CA VAL A 33 -23.31 23.02 2.82
C VAL A 33 -21.87 22.50 2.74
N TYR A 34 -21.23 22.64 1.59
CA TYR A 34 -19.81 22.33 1.39
C TYR A 34 -18.90 23.18 2.29
N SER A 35 -19.00 24.50 2.17
CA SER A 35 -18.12 25.46 2.85
C SER A 35 -18.17 25.29 4.37
N GLN A 36 -19.37 25.08 4.92
CA GLN A 36 -19.58 24.87 6.35
C GLN A 36 -18.93 23.60 6.89
N ARG A 37 -18.94 22.51 6.11
CA ARG A 37 -18.37 21.22 6.52
C ARG A 37 -16.85 21.24 6.55
N VAL A 38 -16.20 21.80 5.53
CA VAL A 38 -14.73 21.94 5.48
C VAL A 38 -14.23 22.69 6.71
N VAL A 39 -14.90 23.79 7.08
CA VAL A 39 -14.50 24.60 8.23
C VAL A 39 -14.63 23.80 9.53
N ARG A 40 -15.74 23.07 9.74
CA ARG A 40 -15.91 22.24 10.94
C ARG A 40 -14.87 21.13 11.02
N ALA A 41 -14.66 20.39 9.93
CA ALA A 41 -13.67 19.33 9.82
C ALA A 41 -12.26 19.81 10.16
N ALA A 42 -11.87 20.98 9.63
CA ALA A 42 -10.56 21.56 9.88
C ALA A 42 -10.40 22.00 11.35
N TYR A 43 -11.44 22.57 11.95
CA TYR A 43 -11.42 22.97 13.36
C TYR A 43 -11.34 21.76 14.31
N GLU A 44 -12.13 20.72 14.05
CA GLU A 44 -12.09 19.49 14.85
C GLU A 44 -10.76 18.76 14.68
N GLY A 45 -10.30 18.56 13.45
CA GLY A 45 -9.07 17.81 13.16
C GLY A 45 -7.78 18.54 13.57
N LEU A 46 -7.71 19.86 13.37
CA LEU A 46 -6.47 20.62 13.63
C LEU A 46 -6.46 21.28 15.01
N LEU A 47 -7.62 21.68 15.53
CA LEU A 47 -7.69 22.45 16.77
C LEU A 47 -8.37 21.67 17.91
N GLY A 48 -8.94 20.50 17.62
CA GLY A 48 -9.61 19.64 18.62
C GLY A 48 -10.88 20.24 19.18
N ARG A 49 -11.53 21.17 18.47
CA ARG A 49 -12.75 21.86 18.91
C ARG A 49 -13.57 22.36 17.74
N GLU A 50 -14.83 22.69 18.00
CA GLU A 50 -15.69 23.37 17.02
C GLU A 50 -15.30 24.86 16.84
N PRO A 51 -15.57 25.46 15.66
CA PRO A 51 -15.39 26.88 15.43
C PRO A 51 -16.39 27.71 16.22
N ASP A 52 -15.96 28.87 16.72
CA ASP A 52 -16.88 29.88 17.22
C ASP A 52 -17.62 30.55 16.04
N SER A 53 -18.73 31.24 16.32
CA SER A 53 -19.58 31.83 15.27
C SER A 53 -18.82 32.81 14.36
N ARG A 54 -17.87 33.59 14.90
CA ARG A 54 -17.12 34.55 14.07
C ARG A 54 -16.10 33.85 13.20
N GLY A 55 -15.38 32.87 13.74
CA GLY A 55 -14.44 32.05 12.99
C GLY A 55 -15.15 31.28 11.88
N PHE A 56 -16.26 30.64 12.21
CA PHE A 56 -17.10 29.90 11.26
C PHE A 56 -17.54 30.78 10.10
N ASP A 57 -18.21 31.91 10.39
CA ASP A 57 -18.72 32.82 9.35
C ASP A 57 -17.59 33.39 8.47
N TYR A 58 -16.44 33.71 9.06
CA TYR A 58 -15.29 34.23 8.33
C TYR A 58 -14.73 33.21 7.33
N TRP A 59 -14.46 31.98 7.77
CA TRP A 59 -13.86 30.96 6.91
C TRP A 59 -14.84 30.45 5.85
N VAL A 60 -16.12 30.29 6.21
CA VAL A 60 -17.19 29.94 5.27
C VAL A 60 -17.31 31.01 4.19
N GLY A 61 -17.33 32.29 4.57
CA GLY A 61 -17.41 33.40 3.61
C GLY A 61 -16.22 33.43 2.63
N LEU A 62 -15.03 33.02 3.05
CA LEU A 62 -13.87 32.91 2.15
C LEU A 62 -14.06 31.79 1.11
N LEU A 63 -14.52 30.61 1.54
CA LEU A 63 -14.83 29.50 0.64
C LEU A 63 -15.92 29.87 -0.37
N GLU A 64 -17.01 30.49 0.11
CA GLU A 64 -18.12 30.96 -0.73
C GLU A 64 -17.71 32.08 -1.70
N SER A 65 -16.64 32.82 -1.38
CA SER A 65 -16.05 33.82 -2.29
C SER A 65 -15.11 33.22 -3.35
N GLY A 66 -14.90 31.90 -3.33
CA GLY A 66 -14.06 31.17 -4.28
C GLY A 66 -12.61 30.95 -3.82
N VAL A 67 -12.29 31.19 -2.54
CA VAL A 67 -10.97 30.81 -2.00
C VAL A 67 -10.89 29.29 -1.94
N PRO A 68 -9.80 28.66 -2.46
CA PRO A 68 -9.67 27.20 -2.42
C PRO A 68 -9.65 26.67 -0.98
N ALA A 69 -10.34 25.54 -0.75
CA ALA A 69 -10.42 24.92 0.58
C ALA A 69 -9.05 24.57 1.17
N GLY A 70 -8.13 24.06 0.36
CA GLY A 70 -6.75 23.82 0.80
C GLY A 70 -6.08 25.07 1.39
N SER A 71 -6.37 26.26 0.86
CA SER A 71 -5.83 27.52 1.40
C SER A 71 -6.46 27.90 2.74
N VAL A 72 -7.77 27.66 2.91
CA VAL A 72 -8.50 27.91 4.16
C VAL A 72 -8.05 26.96 5.27
N VAL A 73 -8.03 25.65 5.00
CA VAL A 73 -7.53 24.63 5.92
C VAL A 73 -6.08 24.91 6.30
N ALA A 74 -5.27 25.37 5.34
CA ALA A 74 -3.92 25.77 5.63
C ALA A 74 -3.80 26.96 6.57
N ALA A 75 -4.62 27.99 6.41
CA ALA A 75 -4.61 29.13 7.29
C ALA A 75 -5.09 28.78 8.72
N ILE A 76 -6.05 27.85 8.85
CA ILE A 76 -6.50 27.33 10.14
C ILE A 76 -5.36 26.56 10.84
N GLY A 77 -4.65 25.68 10.11
CA GLY A 77 -3.55 24.86 10.65
C GLY A 77 -2.24 25.64 10.93
N ASP A 78 -1.99 26.76 10.25
CA ASP A 78 -0.81 27.60 10.51
C ASP A 78 -0.96 28.48 11.78
N ALA A 79 -2.11 28.41 12.47
CA ALA A 79 -2.36 29.17 13.70
C ALA A 79 -1.52 28.68 14.89
N ASP A 80 -1.17 29.61 15.80
CA ASP A 80 -0.53 29.30 17.10
C ASP A 80 -1.32 28.25 17.91
N GLU A 81 -2.64 28.25 17.71
CA GLU A 81 -3.57 27.32 18.34
C GLU A 81 -3.32 25.86 17.93
N HIS A 82 -3.03 25.57 16.66
CA HIS A 82 -2.70 24.22 16.21
C HIS A 82 -1.44 23.70 16.91
N ARG A 83 -0.39 24.54 17.03
CA ARG A 83 0.85 24.14 17.72
C ARG A 83 0.62 23.89 19.21
N GLN A 84 -0.28 24.64 19.85
CA GLN A 84 -0.69 24.39 21.23
C GLN A 84 -1.49 23.09 21.36
N PHE A 85 -2.41 22.81 20.44
CA PHE A 85 -3.18 21.57 20.40
C PHE A 85 -2.26 20.34 20.25
N VAL A 86 -1.36 20.37 19.27
CA VAL A 86 -0.33 19.33 19.05
C VAL A 86 0.51 19.14 20.31
N THR A 87 0.99 20.23 20.91
CA THR A 87 1.78 20.19 22.14
C THR A 87 1.03 19.50 23.28
N ALA A 88 -0.22 19.88 23.53
CA ALA A 88 -1.04 19.27 24.57
C ALA A 88 -1.32 17.79 24.28
N GLY A 89 -1.54 17.42 23.01
CA GLY A 89 -1.71 16.04 22.56
C GLY A 89 -0.51 15.15 22.92
N TYR A 90 0.70 15.60 22.61
CA TYR A 90 1.92 14.84 22.95
C TYR A 90 2.14 14.73 24.47
N TYR A 91 1.85 15.77 25.24
CA TYR A 91 1.93 15.71 26.70
C TYR A 91 0.97 14.66 27.29
N ARG A 92 -0.29 14.64 26.82
CA ARG A 92 -1.26 13.62 27.25
C ARG A 92 -0.83 12.23 26.85
N ARG A 93 -0.39 12.04 25.59
CA ARG A 93 -0.04 10.72 25.06
C ARG A 93 1.24 10.15 25.67
N VAL A 94 2.29 10.98 25.78
CA VAL A 94 3.61 10.53 26.24
C VAL A 94 3.73 10.56 27.75
N LEU A 95 3.25 11.63 28.40
CA LEU A 95 3.44 11.85 29.85
C LEU A 95 2.17 11.61 30.67
N GLY A 96 1.02 11.35 30.06
CA GLY A 96 -0.23 11.09 30.77
C GLY A 96 -0.82 12.31 31.48
N ARG A 97 -0.40 13.54 31.13
CA ARG A 97 -0.85 14.78 31.79
C ARG A 97 -0.90 15.95 30.82
N GLU A 98 -1.54 17.05 31.22
CA GLU A 98 -1.49 18.32 30.49
C GLU A 98 -0.14 19.04 30.68
N PRO A 99 0.31 19.84 29.71
CA PRO A 99 1.44 20.75 29.88
C PRO A 99 1.06 21.89 30.83
N ASP A 100 2.02 22.34 31.64
CA ASP A 100 1.86 23.61 32.36
C ASP A 100 2.00 24.80 31.38
N ALA A 101 1.63 26.00 31.84
CA ALA A 101 1.63 27.20 30.99
C ALA A 101 3.01 27.54 30.40
N ASN A 102 4.10 27.25 31.11
CA ASN A 102 5.45 27.50 30.61
C ASN A 102 5.85 26.44 29.59
N GLY A 103 5.56 25.16 29.87
CA GLY A 103 5.81 24.06 28.94
C GLY A 103 5.04 24.24 27.63
N LEU A 104 3.74 24.53 27.70
CA LEU A 104 2.89 24.77 26.53
C LEU A 104 3.44 25.90 25.66
N ARG A 105 3.81 27.02 26.28
CA ARG A 105 4.38 28.18 25.57
C ARG A 105 5.74 27.86 24.97
N TYR A 106 6.65 27.27 25.75
CA TYR A 106 8.00 26.92 25.30
C TYR A 106 7.96 26.00 24.08
N TRP A 107 7.17 24.93 24.13
CA TRP A 107 7.12 23.95 23.06
C TRP A 107 6.37 24.45 21.83
N SER A 108 5.23 25.14 21.99
CA SER A 108 4.49 25.70 20.85
C SER A 108 5.25 26.84 20.12
N GLU A 109 6.13 27.57 20.82
CA GLU A 109 7.09 28.51 20.21
C GLU A 109 8.31 27.79 19.59
N GLY A 110 8.63 26.57 20.06
CA GLY A 110 9.78 25.79 19.61
C GLY A 110 9.53 24.94 18.36
N ILE A 111 8.28 24.54 18.08
CA ILE A 111 7.90 23.68 16.94
C ILE A 111 7.33 24.46 15.76
N ILE A 112 7.79 25.69 15.51
CA ILE A 112 7.25 26.55 14.45
C ILE A 112 7.30 25.88 13.06
N ASP A 113 8.39 25.18 12.77
CA ASP A 113 8.59 24.48 11.49
C ASP A 113 8.19 22.99 11.55
N ASP A 114 7.74 22.48 12.70
CA ASP A 114 7.38 21.08 12.92
C ASP A 114 5.86 20.96 13.16
N PHE A 115 5.15 20.82 12.05
CA PHE A 115 3.71 20.76 11.98
C PHE A 115 3.14 19.56 12.76
N THR A 116 3.83 18.42 12.74
CA THR A 116 3.34 17.18 13.34
C THR A 116 3.79 17.01 14.79
N GLY A 117 4.60 17.93 15.32
CA GLY A 117 5.20 17.86 16.65
C GLY A 117 6.13 16.65 16.85
N ALA A 118 6.68 16.08 15.77
CA ALA A 118 7.52 14.88 15.85
C ALA A 118 8.81 15.12 16.66
N SER A 119 9.36 16.33 16.56
CA SER A 119 10.50 16.75 17.36
C SER A 119 10.15 16.85 18.86
N LEU A 120 8.97 17.39 19.19
CA LEU A 120 8.46 17.44 20.55
C LEU A 120 8.29 16.03 21.13
N GLY A 121 7.65 15.11 20.40
CA GLY A 121 7.47 13.74 20.84
C GLY A 121 8.80 13.07 21.20
N ARG A 122 9.84 13.23 20.36
CA ARG A 122 11.19 12.72 20.62
C ARG A 122 11.80 13.28 21.90
N GLU A 123 11.66 14.58 22.14
CA GLU A 123 12.19 15.22 23.36
C GLU A 123 11.43 14.76 24.62
N LEU A 124 10.11 14.59 24.54
CA LEU A 124 9.31 14.08 25.66
C LEU A 124 9.66 12.62 26.00
N PHE A 125 9.83 11.75 24.99
CA PHE A 125 10.31 10.39 25.22
C PHE A 125 11.75 10.35 25.75
N ALA A 126 12.60 11.31 25.36
CA ALA A 126 13.96 11.42 25.87
C ALA A 126 14.03 11.97 27.31
N SER A 127 12.95 12.58 27.79
CA SER A 127 12.93 13.30 29.06
C SER A 127 13.15 12.38 30.26
N GLU A 128 13.79 12.94 31.29
CA GLU A 128 13.92 12.27 32.58
C GLU A 128 12.56 12.02 33.24
N GLU A 129 11.57 12.88 32.95
CA GLU A 129 10.20 12.72 33.42
C GLU A 129 9.56 11.45 32.89
N PHE A 130 9.64 11.19 31.59
CA PHE A 130 9.11 9.96 30.99
C PHE A 130 9.84 8.72 31.51
N PHE A 131 11.17 8.79 31.67
CA PHE A 131 11.96 7.68 32.22
C PHE A 131 11.60 7.35 33.67
N LEU A 132 11.49 8.35 34.54
CA LEU A 132 11.09 8.13 35.93
C LEU A 132 9.62 7.69 36.03
N GLY A 133 8.72 8.28 35.23
CA GLY A 133 7.32 7.91 35.16
C GLY A 133 7.08 6.48 34.66
N SER A 134 7.96 5.97 33.80
CA SER A 134 7.93 4.58 33.33
C SER A 134 8.60 3.59 34.28
N GLY A 135 9.06 4.00 35.48
CA GLY A 135 9.64 3.11 36.48
C GLY A 135 11.16 3.19 36.64
N GLY A 136 11.82 4.14 35.96
CA GLY A 136 13.20 4.53 36.22
C GLY A 136 14.26 3.50 35.84
N ASN A 137 13.95 2.56 34.95
CA ASN A 137 14.90 1.58 34.42
C ASN A 137 14.64 1.31 32.94
N ASN A 138 15.65 0.79 32.25
CA ASN A 138 15.64 0.66 30.78
C ASN A 138 14.57 -0.31 30.27
N THR A 139 14.32 -1.40 31.01
CA THR A 139 13.27 -2.36 30.65
C THR A 139 11.89 -1.72 30.70
N SER A 140 11.56 -1.06 31.81
CA SER A 140 10.23 -0.46 31.99
C SER A 140 10.03 0.77 31.11
N PHE A 141 11.11 1.51 30.81
CA PHE A 141 11.14 2.57 29.81
C PHE A 141 10.79 2.04 28.41
N VAL A 142 11.45 0.98 27.93
CA VAL A 142 11.16 0.38 26.61
C VAL A 142 9.73 -0.17 26.56
N THR A 143 9.26 -0.82 27.63
CA THR A 143 7.87 -1.29 27.71
C THR A 143 6.87 -0.13 27.58
N ALA A 144 7.07 0.96 28.32
CA ALA A 144 6.19 2.13 28.25
C ALA A 144 6.21 2.78 26.85
N MET A 145 7.36 2.83 26.19
CA MET A 145 7.45 3.30 24.80
C MET A 145 6.64 2.45 23.83
N TYR A 146 6.76 1.12 23.94
CA TYR A 146 5.99 0.18 23.13
C TYR A 146 4.47 0.38 23.33
N GLN A 147 4.04 0.58 24.57
CA GLN A 147 2.63 0.85 24.86
C GLN A 147 2.15 2.19 24.29
N VAL A 148 2.95 3.25 24.36
CA VAL A 148 2.56 4.59 23.87
C VAL A 148 2.62 4.69 22.34
N ILE A 149 3.64 4.08 21.73
CA ILE A 149 3.91 4.17 20.28
C ILE A 149 3.15 3.08 19.52
N LEU A 150 3.24 1.83 19.96
CA LEU A 150 2.75 0.65 19.24
C LEU A 150 1.46 0.08 19.85
N ASN A 151 0.97 0.64 20.95
CA ASN A 151 -0.23 0.19 21.66
C ASN A 151 -0.20 -1.30 22.06
N ARG A 152 0.99 -1.81 22.40
CA ARG A 152 1.18 -3.18 22.88
C ARG A 152 2.39 -3.31 23.79
N ASP A 153 2.55 -4.47 24.41
CA ASP A 153 3.78 -4.82 25.10
C ASP A 153 4.88 -5.29 24.11
N PRO A 154 6.16 -5.07 24.42
CA PRO A 154 7.26 -5.61 23.64
C PRO A 154 7.34 -7.13 23.78
N ASP A 155 7.69 -7.81 22.70
CA ASP A 155 8.08 -9.21 22.76
C ASP A 155 9.46 -9.36 23.43
N PRO A 156 9.85 -10.56 23.91
CA PRO A 156 11.11 -10.75 24.63
C PRO A 156 12.36 -10.36 23.82
N GLY A 157 12.33 -10.55 22.49
CA GLY A 157 13.44 -10.19 21.61
C GLY A 157 13.56 -8.68 21.44
N GLY A 158 12.45 -8.01 21.13
CA GLY A 158 12.37 -6.56 21.03
C GLY A 158 12.77 -5.87 22.34
N LEU A 159 12.24 -6.33 23.48
CA LEU A 159 12.59 -5.79 24.80
C LEU A 159 14.09 -5.90 25.08
N GLY A 160 14.70 -7.07 24.80
CA GLY A 160 16.12 -7.30 25.01
C GLY A 160 17.00 -6.46 24.09
N TYR A 161 16.63 -6.32 22.82
CA TYR A 161 17.37 -5.50 21.86
C TYR A 161 17.37 -4.02 22.25
N TRP A 162 16.19 -3.42 22.46
CA TRP A 162 16.09 -1.99 22.74
C TRP A 162 16.67 -1.62 24.11
N SER A 163 16.39 -2.41 25.15
CA SER A 163 16.97 -2.16 26.48
C SER A 163 18.49 -2.29 26.46
N GLY A 164 19.03 -3.26 25.71
CA GLY A 164 20.47 -3.41 25.50
C GLY A 164 21.12 -2.22 24.78
N LEU A 165 20.42 -1.57 23.84
CA LEU A 165 20.91 -0.33 23.22
C LEU A 165 20.93 0.84 24.21
N VAL A 166 19.91 0.97 25.08
CA VAL A 166 19.93 1.98 26.15
C VAL A 166 21.12 1.72 27.09
N ASP A 167 21.36 0.46 27.47
CA ASP A 167 22.48 0.04 28.33
C ASP A 167 23.85 0.39 27.71
N GLN A 168 23.95 0.33 26.38
CA GLN A 168 25.14 0.70 25.62
C GLN A 168 25.29 2.23 25.44
N GLY A 169 24.38 3.02 26.00
CA GLY A 169 24.44 4.49 25.98
C GLY A 169 23.81 5.12 24.74
N VAL A 170 23.03 4.38 23.94
CA VAL A 170 22.22 4.97 22.88
C VAL A 170 21.15 5.86 23.53
N GLY A 171 21.02 7.10 23.02
CA GLY A 171 20.09 8.07 23.58
C GLY A 171 18.62 7.61 23.49
N ARG A 172 17.87 7.77 24.59
CA ARG A 172 16.44 7.43 24.70
C ARG A 172 15.57 8.02 23.56
N GLY A 173 15.82 9.26 23.18
CA GLY A 173 15.14 9.91 22.06
C GLY A 173 15.49 9.34 20.68
N ALA A 174 16.69 8.76 20.51
CA ALA A 174 17.07 8.07 19.29
C ALA A 174 16.32 6.73 19.19
N ILE A 175 16.19 6.01 20.30
CA ILE A 175 15.39 4.78 20.36
C ILE A 175 13.91 5.08 20.08
N ALA A 176 13.36 6.18 20.63
CA ALA A 176 12.02 6.65 20.31
C ALA A 176 11.83 6.88 18.81
N GLN A 177 12.80 7.54 18.19
CA GLN A 177 12.77 7.84 16.77
C GLN A 177 12.84 6.57 15.92
N GLU A 178 13.66 5.57 16.30
CA GLU A 178 13.74 4.31 15.57
C GLU A 178 12.47 3.46 15.73
N ILE A 179 11.86 3.42 16.91
CA ILE A 179 10.59 2.71 17.13
C ILE A 179 9.44 3.43 16.40
N LEU A 180 9.35 4.77 16.49
CA LEU A 180 8.37 5.57 15.74
C LEU A 180 8.51 5.41 14.22
N ARG A 181 9.74 5.23 13.73
CA ARG A 181 10.02 4.98 12.32
C ARG A 181 9.85 3.52 11.93
N SER A 182 9.77 2.59 12.87
CA SER A 182 9.57 1.18 12.51
C SER A 182 8.29 1.03 11.68
N THR A 183 8.24 0.02 10.80
CA THR A 183 7.02 -0.28 10.02
C THR A 183 5.79 -0.37 10.92
N GLU A 184 5.95 -0.92 12.12
CA GLU A 184 4.90 -1.06 13.11
C GLU A 184 4.49 0.27 13.77
N GLY A 185 5.42 1.22 13.93
CA GLY A 185 5.13 2.57 14.43
C GLY A 185 4.36 3.45 13.44
N ILE A 186 4.36 3.06 12.16
CA ILE A 186 3.72 3.78 11.04
C ILE A 186 2.33 3.19 10.71
N LEU A 187 2.07 1.91 11.01
CA LEU A 187 0.83 1.22 10.65
C LEU A 187 -0.30 1.44 11.68
N GLN A 188 -1.07 2.50 11.49
CA GLN A 188 -2.51 2.57 11.81
C GLN A 188 -3.25 3.38 10.72
N PRO A 189 -4.54 3.10 10.49
CA PRO A 189 -5.06 2.23 9.44
C PRO A 189 -5.00 2.81 8.00
N ASP A 190 -4.99 1.86 7.04
CA ASP A 190 -5.44 1.92 5.64
C ASP A 190 -5.23 3.20 4.83
N LEU A 191 -4.19 3.22 3.97
CA LEU A 191 -4.21 3.61 2.54
C LEU A 191 -2.78 3.90 2.01
N SER A 192 -2.55 3.66 0.72
CA SER A 192 -1.24 3.81 0.06
C SER A 192 -1.11 5.17 -0.63
N VAL A 193 -0.28 6.08 -0.10
CA VAL A 193 0.12 7.30 -0.82
C VAL A 193 1.44 7.05 -1.57
N GLN A 194 1.46 7.28 -2.88
CA GLN A 194 2.62 7.04 -3.75
C GLN A 194 3.30 8.39 -4.10
N ALA A 195 4.42 8.75 -3.46
CA ALA A 195 5.17 9.93 -3.90
C ALA A 195 5.93 9.63 -5.21
N ALA A 196 5.55 10.24 -6.33
CA ALA A 196 6.25 10.09 -7.60
C ALA A 196 7.48 11.01 -7.66
N ALA A 197 8.70 10.46 -7.61
CA ALA A 197 9.92 11.20 -7.97
C ALA A 197 10.22 11.04 -9.48
N PRO A 198 10.53 12.12 -10.24
CA PRO A 198 11.03 11.99 -11.61
C PRO A 198 12.56 12.07 -11.74
N SER A 199 13.10 11.06 -12.44
CA SER A 199 14.24 10.98 -13.38
C SER A 199 15.68 11.42 -13.01
N PRO A 200 16.73 10.71 -13.51
CA PRO A 200 18.07 10.61 -12.91
C PRO A 200 19.07 11.71 -13.31
N ASN A 201 18.64 12.81 -13.94
CA ASN A 201 19.56 13.83 -14.47
C ASN A 201 19.52 15.14 -13.67
N GLY A 202 20.01 15.10 -12.43
CA GLY A 202 20.47 16.28 -11.68
C GLY A 202 19.41 17.30 -11.24
N THR A 203 19.35 17.59 -9.93
CA THR A 203 18.65 18.76 -9.35
C THR A 203 17.13 18.88 -9.56
N GLY A 204 16.39 17.76 -9.63
CA GLY A 204 14.91 17.76 -9.62
C GLY A 204 14.36 17.55 -8.21
N SER A 205 13.35 18.32 -7.83
CA SER A 205 12.66 18.20 -6.54
C SER A 205 11.31 17.50 -6.67
N PRO A 206 10.76 16.91 -5.58
CA PRO A 206 9.43 16.31 -5.55
C PRO A 206 8.40 17.45 -5.55
N ASP A 207 8.06 17.94 -6.74
CA ASP A 207 7.04 18.96 -6.90
C ASP A 207 5.64 18.32 -6.96
N ARG A 208 5.52 16.98 -6.99
CA ARG A 208 4.25 16.25 -7.12
C ARG A 208 4.25 14.97 -6.28
N MET A 209 3.20 14.73 -5.52
CA MET A 209 2.95 13.49 -4.76
C MET A 209 1.61 12.91 -5.18
N ARG A 210 1.54 11.63 -5.54
CA ARG A 210 0.29 10.96 -5.92
C ARG A 210 -0.35 10.37 -4.68
N ILE A 211 -1.62 10.68 -4.46
CA ILE A 211 -2.43 10.23 -3.34
C ILE A 211 -3.53 9.35 -3.93
N ASP A 212 -3.64 8.14 -3.40
CA ASP A 212 -4.57 7.10 -3.85
C ASP A 212 -5.42 6.71 -2.64
N LEU A 213 -6.73 6.94 -2.75
CA LEU A 213 -7.72 6.67 -1.71
C LEU A 213 -8.59 5.47 -2.12
N ASP A 214 -9.23 4.81 -1.17
CA ASP A 214 -10.15 3.69 -1.39
C ASP A 214 -11.53 4.13 -1.91
N ARG A 215 -11.69 5.42 -2.22
CA ARG A 215 -12.97 6.04 -2.58
C ARG A 215 -12.75 7.22 -3.50
N ASP A 216 -13.72 7.44 -4.39
CA ASP A 216 -13.77 8.63 -5.23
C ASP A 216 -14.04 9.88 -4.39
N ILE A 217 -13.27 10.94 -4.65
CA ILE A 217 -13.46 12.24 -4.02
C ILE A 217 -13.73 13.33 -5.06
N ASP A 218 -14.39 14.41 -4.62
CA ASP A 218 -14.35 15.66 -5.35
C ASP A 218 -13.12 16.46 -4.91
N ILE A 219 -12.16 16.61 -5.82
CA ILE A 219 -10.89 17.31 -5.56
C ILE A 219 -11.09 18.81 -5.30
N ASP A 220 -12.11 19.42 -5.92
CA ASP A 220 -12.48 20.82 -5.68
C ASP A 220 -13.15 20.96 -4.31
N ALA A 221 -13.74 19.88 -3.82
CA ALA A 221 -14.32 19.77 -2.49
C ALA A 221 -13.35 19.23 -1.41
N THR A 222 -12.08 18.94 -1.75
CA THR A 222 -11.16 18.27 -0.81
C THR A 222 -9.98 19.18 -0.47
N ALA A 223 -9.59 19.16 0.80
CA ALA A 223 -8.35 19.78 1.26
C ALA A 223 -7.40 18.73 1.81
N VAL A 224 -6.10 18.93 1.61
CA VAL A 224 -5.07 18.08 2.23
C VAL A 224 -4.02 18.92 2.92
N ILE A 225 -3.42 18.35 3.96
CA ILE A 225 -2.16 18.82 4.53
C ILE A 225 -1.11 17.75 4.30
N VAL A 226 0.04 18.16 3.76
CA VAL A 226 1.19 17.28 3.58
C VAL A 226 2.31 17.74 4.48
N ALA A 227 2.89 16.84 5.24
CA ALA A 227 4.09 17.06 6.04
C ALA A 227 5.17 16.03 5.69
N VAL A 228 6.41 16.47 5.50
CA VAL A 228 7.57 15.63 5.22
C VAL A 228 8.61 15.85 6.31
N ASP A 229 8.99 14.78 7.01
CA ASP A 229 9.79 14.78 8.24
C ASP A 229 9.28 15.81 9.27
N GLY A 230 7.96 15.86 9.42
CA GLY A 230 7.25 16.79 10.31
C GLY A 230 7.12 18.22 9.78
N LYS A 231 7.80 18.56 8.68
CA LYS A 231 7.71 19.89 8.07
C LYS A 231 6.57 19.97 7.08
N ARG A 232 5.72 20.98 7.24
CA ARG A 232 4.61 21.21 6.31
C ARG A 232 5.11 21.57 4.91
N VAL A 233 4.54 20.91 3.90
CA VAL A 233 4.70 21.25 2.48
C VAL A 233 3.46 22.00 2.02
N ARG A 234 3.67 23.14 1.36
CA ARG A 234 2.60 23.93 0.73
C ARG A 234 2.41 23.48 -0.72
N GLY A 235 1.18 23.45 -1.19
CA GLY A 235 0.83 22.97 -2.51
C GLY A 235 -0.66 22.96 -2.78
N THR A 236 -1.02 22.53 -3.98
CA THR A 236 -2.40 22.44 -4.46
C THR A 236 -2.73 21.03 -4.94
N LEU A 237 -4.01 20.68 -4.91
CA LEU A 237 -4.47 19.42 -5.48
C LEU A 237 -4.68 19.56 -7.00
N ALA A 238 -4.37 18.52 -7.74
CA ALA A 238 -4.63 18.41 -9.18
C ALA A 238 -5.09 16.98 -9.51
N PRO A 239 -5.98 16.79 -10.50
CA PRO A 239 -6.33 15.44 -10.98
C PRO A 239 -5.10 14.67 -11.45
N ASP A 240 -5.17 13.34 -11.38
CA ASP A 240 -4.13 12.50 -11.99
C ASP A 240 -4.09 12.72 -13.51
N PRO A 241 -2.98 13.25 -14.08
CA PRO A 241 -2.87 13.45 -15.52
C PRO A 241 -2.87 12.14 -16.31
N ASP A 242 -2.53 11.03 -15.66
CA ASP A 242 -2.45 9.72 -16.31
C ASP A 242 -3.81 9.02 -16.40
N ASN A 243 -4.76 9.39 -15.52
CA ASN A 243 -6.11 8.81 -15.49
C ASN A 243 -7.12 9.83 -14.95
N MET A 244 -7.55 10.77 -15.81
CA MET A 244 -8.50 11.84 -15.43
C MET A 244 -9.91 11.34 -15.05
N THR A 245 -10.21 10.06 -15.28
CA THR A 245 -11.51 9.46 -14.95
C THR A 245 -11.56 8.83 -13.57
N ASP A 246 -10.40 8.47 -13.01
CA ASP A 246 -10.30 7.94 -11.66
C ASP A 246 -10.22 9.09 -10.66
N ARG A 247 -11.25 9.20 -9.80
CA ARG A 247 -11.37 10.29 -8.82
C ARG A 247 -10.92 9.87 -7.43
N SER A 248 -10.51 8.62 -7.27
CA SER A 248 -9.87 8.12 -6.06
C SER A 248 -8.38 8.45 -6.01
N VAL A 249 -7.80 8.80 -7.17
CA VAL A 249 -6.38 9.13 -7.32
C VAL A 249 -6.17 10.57 -7.77
N PHE A 250 -5.30 11.29 -7.07
CA PHE A 250 -4.99 12.68 -7.37
C PHE A 250 -3.54 13.03 -7.01
N LEU A 251 -3.10 14.21 -7.44
CA LEU A 251 -1.77 14.74 -7.16
C LEU A 251 -1.85 15.89 -6.17
N PHE A 252 -0.98 15.88 -5.17
CA PHE A 252 -0.57 17.08 -4.44
C PHE A 252 0.66 17.68 -5.14
N VAL A 253 0.52 18.90 -5.65
CA VAL A 253 1.58 19.64 -6.34
C VAL A 253 2.16 20.67 -5.38
N ALA A 254 3.40 20.47 -4.95
CA ALA A 254 4.06 21.38 -4.04
C ALA A 254 4.35 22.73 -4.72
N ASP A 255 4.08 23.83 -4.02
CA ASP A 255 4.35 25.20 -4.50
C ASP A 255 5.85 25.45 -4.67
N GLN A 256 6.65 24.73 -3.87
CA GLN A 256 8.09 24.80 -3.90
C GLN A 256 8.70 23.40 -3.90
N PRO A 257 9.86 23.26 -4.54
CA PRO A 257 10.63 22.04 -4.53
C PRO A 257 10.89 21.47 -3.14
N VAL A 258 10.30 20.31 -2.83
CA VAL A 258 10.50 19.59 -1.56
C VAL A 258 11.91 19.00 -1.53
N ARG A 259 12.53 18.86 -0.35
CA ARG A 259 13.80 18.14 -0.21
C ARG A 259 13.62 17.08 0.85
N ALA A 260 13.49 15.84 0.41
CA ALA A 260 13.31 14.68 1.27
C ALA A 260 14.47 13.69 1.06
N THR A 261 14.93 13.06 2.12
CA THR A 261 15.87 11.93 2.04
C THR A 261 15.09 10.62 1.91
N GLU A 262 15.68 9.61 1.28
CA GLU A 262 15.14 8.25 1.28
C GLU A 262 14.72 7.82 2.69
N GLY A 263 13.50 7.31 2.83
CA GLY A 263 12.92 6.88 4.09
C GLY A 263 12.36 8.00 4.99
N ALA A 264 12.37 9.27 4.55
CA ALA A 264 11.74 10.38 5.28
C ALA A 264 10.27 10.08 5.57
N ALA A 265 9.77 10.43 6.76
CA ALA A 265 8.37 10.23 7.10
C ALA A 265 7.51 11.22 6.34
N VAL A 266 6.46 10.76 5.67
CA VAL A 266 5.48 11.62 5.01
C VAL A 266 4.13 11.37 5.65
N ILE A 267 3.47 12.45 6.06
CA ILE A 267 2.14 12.43 6.64
C ILE A 267 1.24 13.25 5.72
N VAL A 268 0.15 12.64 5.28
CA VAL A 268 -0.90 13.30 4.50
C VAL A 268 -2.18 13.25 5.31
N THR A 269 -2.66 14.40 5.74
CA THR A 269 -3.97 14.53 6.38
C THR A 269 -4.99 14.95 5.34
N VAL A 270 -6.00 14.12 5.10
CA VAL A 270 -7.08 14.44 4.16
C VAL A 270 -8.28 14.98 4.93
N PHE A 271 -8.78 16.13 4.51
CA PHE A 271 -10.00 16.77 4.97
C PHE A 271 -11.00 16.67 3.82
N ALA A 272 -11.72 15.55 3.76
CA ALA A 272 -12.63 15.25 2.67
C ALA A 272 -14.01 15.92 2.87
N ALA A 273 -14.64 16.31 1.76
CA ALA A 273 -16.07 16.53 1.68
C ALA A 273 -16.63 15.85 0.43
N SER A 274 -17.74 15.12 0.65
CA SER A 274 -18.54 14.31 -0.29
C SER A 274 -17.84 13.13 -0.95
N ASP A 275 -18.18 11.94 -0.49
CA ASP A 275 -18.15 10.74 -1.32
C ASP A 275 -19.17 10.93 -2.46
N LEU A 276 -18.67 10.89 -3.70
CA LEU A 276 -19.46 11.11 -4.91
C LEU A 276 -20.51 10.00 -5.15
N ALA A 277 -20.30 8.81 -4.59
CA ALA A 277 -21.19 7.67 -4.76
C ALA A 277 -22.37 7.70 -3.79
N THR A 278 -22.14 8.12 -2.54
CA THR A 278 -23.18 8.13 -1.49
C THR A 278 -23.86 9.48 -1.33
N GLY A 279 -23.21 10.57 -1.74
CA GLY A 279 -23.67 11.94 -1.45
C GLY A 279 -23.67 12.28 0.04
N GLU A 280 -23.22 11.35 0.89
CA GLU A 280 -23.00 11.56 2.30
C GLU A 280 -21.68 12.33 2.47
N GLY A 281 -21.75 13.43 3.23
CA GLY A 281 -20.57 14.22 3.56
C GLY A 281 -19.76 13.50 4.62
N VAL A 282 -18.93 12.54 4.21
CA VAL A 282 -18.00 11.89 5.14
C VAL A 282 -16.96 12.93 5.58
N VAL A 283 -16.96 13.27 6.87
CA VAL A 283 -16.03 14.20 7.50
C VAL A 283 -15.23 13.42 8.54
N GLU A 284 -13.98 13.10 8.22
CA GLU A 284 -12.95 12.81 9.21
C GLU A 284 -11.61 13.38 8.70
N ALA A 285 -10.83 13.98 9.60
CA ALA A 285 -9.42 14.24 9.34
C ALA A 285 -8.68 12.92 9.54
N VAL A 286 -8.32 12.26 8.44
CA VAL A 286 -7.59 10.99 8.48
C VAL A 286 -6.13 11.26 8.16
N ASP A 287 -5.25 10.88 9.09
CA ASP A 287 -3.80 10.95 8.93
C ASP A 287 -3.28 9.68 8.27
N TYR A 288 -2.68 9.83 7.09
CA TYR A 288 -2.00 8.76 6.37
C TYR A 288 -0.49 8.91 6.54
N GLN A 289 0.20 7.87 7.00
CA GLN A 289 1.65 7.89 7.25
C GLN A 289 2.39 6.91 6.34
N PHE A 290 3.48 7.36 5.71
CA PHE A 290 4.28 6.56 4.78
C PHE A 290 5.74 7.04 4.71
N ARG A 291 6.57 6.37 3.89
CA ARG A 291 7.98 6.71 3.67
C ARG A 291 8.21 7.27 2.28
N TYR A 292 8.99 8.35 2.22
CA TYR A 292 9.49 8.88 0.96
C TYR A 292 10.47 7.90 0.31
N SER A 293 10.25 7.57 -0.96
CA SER A 293 11.18 6.81 -1.80
C SER A 293 11.67 7.71 -2.93
N ALA A 294 12.99 7.83 -3.07
CA ALA A 294 13.66 8.51 -4.16
C ALA A 294 13.76 7.64 -5.41
N LYS A 295 13.40 6.35 -5.33
CA LYS A 295 13.28 5.51 -6.51
C LYS A 295 12.11 6.02 -7.36
N PRO A 296 12.28 6.17 -8.69
CA PRO A 296 11.15 6.42 -9.57
C PRO A 296 10.09 5.36 -9.30
N ILE A 297 8.81 5.74 -9.32
CA ILE A 297 7.72 4.76 -9.39
C ILE A 297 7.96 3.97 -10.67
N SER A 298 8.60 2.82 -10.49
CA SER A 298 8.63 1.78 -11.48
C SER A 298 7.29 1.11 -11.28
N ARG A 299 6.27 1.55 -12.05
CA ARG A 299 5.05 0.75 -12.19
C ARG A 299 5.52 -0.69 -12.39
N PRO A 300 5.11 -1.68 -11.58
CA PRO A 300 5.29 -3.08 -11.94
C PRO A 300 4.46 -3.32 -13.21
N GLY A 301 5.00 -2.94 -14.37
CA GLY A 301 4.15 -2.73 -15.54
C GLY A 301 4.71 -2.09 -16.80
N ASN A 302 5.89 -1.44 -16.79
CA ASN A 302 6.39 -0.86 -18.05
C ASN A 302 7.35 -1.76 -18.83
N ASN A 303 7.98 -2.74 -18.20
CA ASN A 303 8.56 -3.86 -18.93
C ASN A 303 8.76 -5.06 -18.00
N PRO A 304 7.76 -5.94 -17.87
CA PRO A 304 7.88 -7.10 -17.00
C PRO A 304 8.87 -8.15 -17.58
N GLU A 305 9.35 -7.95 -18.82
CA GLU A 305 10.46 -8.69 -19.43
C GLU A 305 11.78 -8.42 -18.68
N GLY A 306 12.35 -9.46 -18.09
CA GLY A 306 13.65 -9.41 -17.40
C GLY A 306 13.56 -9.39 -15.87
N GLU A 307 12.38 -9.15 -15.30
CA GLU A 307 12.13 -9.27 -13.85
C GLU A 307 12.32 -10.72 -13.39
N LEU A 308 12.85 -10.93 -12.18
CA LEU A 308 12.78 -12.20 -11.46
C LEU A 308 11.78 -12.05 -10.32
N ILE A 309 10.65 -12.73 -10.45
CA ILE A 309 9.62 -12.72 -9.41
C ILE A 309 9.97 -13.82 -8.40
N VAL A 310 10.06 -13.43 -7.13
CA VAL A 310 10.25 -14.37 -6.02
C VAL A 310 9.00 -14.30 -5.16
N ALA A 311 8.30 -15.42 -5.01
CA ALA A 311 6.99 -15.46 -4.40
C ALA A 311 6.93 -16.35 -3.16
N PHE A 312 6.06 -16.00 -2.21
CA PHE A 312 5.56 -16.93 -1.20
C PHE A 312 4.15 -17.38 -1.59
N TYR A 313 3.94 -18.68 -1.61
CA TYR A 313 2.65 -19.32 -1.85
C TYR A 313 1.89 -19.48 -0.53
N GLY A 314 0.57 -19.33 -0.53
CA GLY A 314 -0.24 -19.69 0.64
C GLY A 314 -1.73 -19.41 0.55
N HIS A 315 -2.42 -19.63 1.66
CA HIS A 315 -3.85 -19.32 1.82
C HIS A 315 -4.05 -18.23 2.88
N PRO A 316 -4.93 -17.22 2.66
CA PRO A 316 -5.03 -16.05 3.54
C PRO A 316 -5.48 -16.36 4.98
N ARG A 317 -6.07 -17.53 5.22
CA ARG A 317 -6.63 -17.94 6.53
C ARG A 317 -5.81 -19.02 7.27
N THR A 318 -4.76 -19.59 6.66
CA THR A 318 -4.02 -20.70 7.27
C THR A 318 -2.61 -20.82 6.72
N GLY A 319 -1.63 -21.03 7.60
CA GLY A 319 -0.25 -21.35 7.22
C GLY A 319 -0.06 -22.80 6.77
N VAL A 320 -1.03 -23.69 7.01
CA VAL A 320 -0.95 -25.10 6.59
C VAL A 320 -0.90 -25.26 5.07
N LEU A 321 -1.39 -24.26 4.32
CA LEU A 321 -1.47 -24.29 2.86
C LEU A 321 -0.38 -23.42 2.21
N GLY A 322 0.70 -23.11 2.94
CA GLY A 322 1.90 -22.45 2.41
C GLY A 322 2.38 -21.30 3.29
N VAL A 323 3.69 -21.02 3.20
CA VAL A 323 4.42 -20.05 4.02
C VAL A 323 3.89 -18.61 3.99
N ALA A 324 3.16 -18.19 2.95
CA ALA A 324 2.53 -16.87 2.91
C ALA A 324 1.45 -16.71 3.98
N GLY A 325 0.74 -17.80 4.32
CA GLY A 325 -0.32 -17.82 5.33
C GLY A 325 0.18 -17.98 6.77
N GLU A 326 1.49 -18.14 6.97
CA GLU A 326 2.10 -18.31 8.30
C GLU A 326 2.21 -16.96 9.04
N GLY A 327 1.11 -16.57 9.68
CA GLY A 327 1.02 -15.32 10.42
C GLY A 327 0.50 -14.15 9.58
N PRO A 328 0.59 -12.91 10.10
CA PRO A 328 0.09 -11.73 9.40
C PRO A 328 0.88 -11.42 8.11
N PRO A 329 0.26 -10.77 7.10
CA PRO A 329 0.90 -10.44 5.84
C PRO A 329 2.25 -9.72 5.97
N ASP A 330 2.40 -8.80 6.92
CA ASP A 330 3.64 -8.04 7.10
C ASP A 330 4.80 -8.93 7.57
N GLN A 331 4.52 -9.94 8.41
CA GLN A 331 5.53 -10.91 8.83
C GLN A 331 5.91 -11.84 7.67
N ALA A 332 4.92 -12.24 6.86
CA ALA A 332 5.17 -12.99 5.64
C ALA A 332 6.03 -12.19 4.65
N LEU A 333 5.79 -10.88 4.52
CA LEU A 333 6.57 -9.99 3.67
C LEU A 333 8.03 -9.91 4.13
N GLN A 334 8.29 -9.74 5.43
CA GLN A 334 9.68 -9.70 5.94
C GLN A 334 10.45 -10.99 5.62
N ARG A 335 9.80 -12.15 5.80
CA ARG A 335 10.39 -13.45 5.43
C ARG A 335 10.60 -13.57 3.92
N LEU A 336 9.64 -13.10 3.12
CA LEU A 336 9.74 -13.09 1.66
C LEU A 336 10.90 -12.22 1.18
N LEU A 337 11.08 -11.02 1.72
CA LEU A 337 12.21 -10.15 1.38
C LEU A 337 13.56 -10.80 1.72
N ALA A 338 13.65 -11.47 2.88
CA ALA A 338 14.84 -12.23 3.25
C ALA A 338 15.09 -13.41 2.31
N GLN A 339 14.05 -14.10 1.85
CA GLN A 339 14.15 -15.19 0.88
C GLN A 339 14.52 -14.70 -0.52
N ALA A 340 14.10 -13.49 -0.89
CA ALA A 340 14.35 -12.88 -2.19
C ALA A 340 15.77 -12.29 -2.31
N ALA A 341 16.34 -11.79 -1.20
CA ALA A 341 17.64 -11.10 -1.19
C ALA A 341 18.80 -11.86 -1.88
N PRO A 342 18.97 -13.19 -1.74
CA PRO A 342 20.03 -13.92 -2.43
C PRO A 342 19.97 -13.82 -3.97
N TYR A 343 18.80 -13.57 -4.54
CA TYR A 343 18.60 -13.49 -5.99
C TYR A 343 19.12 -12.19 -6.61
N GLU A 344 19.44 -11.17 -5.80
CA GLU A 344 20.04 -9.91 -6.28
C GLU A 344 21.35 -10.13 -7.06
N VAL A 345 22.05 -11.26 -6.83
CA VAL A 345 23.25 -11.67 -7.55
C VAL A 345 23.05 -11.78 -9.06
N THR A 346 21.80 -12.01 -9.51
CA THR A 346 21.45 -12.08 -10.94
C THR A 346 21.57 -10.73 -11.65
N GLY A 347 21.56 -9.61 -10.91
CA GLY A 347 21.49 -8.26 -11.47
C GLY A 347 20.14 -7.91 -12.10
N ARG A 348 19.15 -8.82 -12.02
CA ARG A 348 17.78 -8.59 -12.49
C ARG A 348 16.99 -7.81 -11.44
N PRO A 349 15.97 -7.02 -11.83
CA PRO A 349 15.01 -6.50 -10.88
C PRO A 349 14.31 -7.65 -10.15
N ILE A 350 14.49 -7.72 -8.82
CA ILE A 350 13.82 -8.71 -7.98
C ILE A 350 12.48 -8.15 -7.55
N VAL A 351 11.40 -8.88 -7.86
CA VAL A 351 10.03 -8.47 -7.56
C VAL A 351 9.42 -9.47 -6.57
N PRO A 352 9.25 -9.08 -5.29
CA PRO A 352 8.56 -9.90 -4.31
C PRO A 352 7.10 -10.11 -4.72
N ALA A 353 6.56 -11.31 -4.49
CA ALA A 353 5.15 -11.58 -4.71
C ALA A 353 4.50 -12.44 -3.62
N PHE A 354 3.21 -12.22 -3.40
CA PHE A 354 2.36 -13.22 -2.75
C PHE A 354 1.57 -13.95 -3.82
N GLU A 355 1.67 -15.27 -3.83
CA GLU A 355 0.81 -16.15 -4.61
C GLU A 355 -0.24 -16.74 -3.67
N MET A 356 -1.45 -16.17 -3.70
CA MET A 356 -2.48 -16.46 -2.72
C MET A 356 -3.60 -17.29 -3.34
N ILE A 357 -3.93 -18.42 -2.70
CA ILE A 357 -5.11 -19.23 -3.04
C ILE A 357 -6.36 -18.37 -2.87
N ALA A 358 -6.86 -17.86 -4.00
CA ALA A 358 -8.04 -17.02 -4.08
C ALA A 358 -9.31 -17.86 -4.25
N THR A 359 -9.17 -19.02 -4.89
CA THR A 359 -10.20 -20.06 -4.97
C THR A 359 -9.58 -21.39 -4.54
N LEU A 360 -10.07 -21.94 -3.43
CA LEU A 360 -9.60 -23.20 -2.85
C LEU A 360 -10.56 -24.33 -3.20
N VAL A 361 -10.04 -25.44 -3.72
CA VAL A 361 -10.81 -26.67 -3.96
C VAL A 361 -11.23 -27.33 -2.65
N THR A 362 -12.44 -27.88 -2.59
CA THR A 362 -12.98 -28.51 -1.37
C THR A 362 -13.35 -29.97 -1.62
N ALA A 363 -13.11 -30.83 -0.63
CA ALA A 363 -13.48 -32.25 -0.71
C ALA A 363 -15.01 -32.45 -0.79
N SER A 364 -15.78 -31.58 -0.14
CA SER A 364 -17.24 -31.59 -0.14
C SER A 364 -17.81 -30.50 -1.07
N PRO A 365 -18.97 -30.73 -1.71
CA PRO A 365 -19.60 -29.72 -2.54
C PRO A 365 -20.11 -28.55 -1.68
N GLY A 366 -19.89 -27.33 -2.17
CA GLY A 366 -20.62 -26.14 -1.72
C GLY A 366 -22.09 -26.15 -2.16
N PRO A 367 -22.86 -25.10 -1.84
CA PRO A 367 -24.28 -24.99 -2.19
C PRO A 367 -24.56 -25.11 -3.70
N ASP A 368 -23.64 -24.65 -4.54
CA ASP A 368 -23.68 -24.71 -6.00
C ASP A 368 -23.13 -26.02 -6.58
N ARG A 369 -22.63 -26.92 -5.71
CA ARG A 369 -22.00 -28.20 -6.06
C ARG A 369 -20.74 -28.07 -6.92
N LEU A 370 -20.04 -26.94 -6.84
CA LEU A 370 -18.82 -26.70 -7.60
C LEU A 370 -17.53 -27.18 -6.91
N TYR A 371 -17.60 -27.64 -5.65
CA TYR A 371 -16.46 -28.19 -4.89
C TYR A 371 -15.30 -27.21 -4.70
N ARG A 372 -15.63 -25.99 -4.30
CA ARG A 372 -14.66 -24.94 -4.02
C ARG A 372 -15.23 -23.89 -3.07
N SER A 373 -14.34 -23.10 -2.49
CA SER A 373 -14.64 -21.89 -1.71
C SER A 373 -13.72 -20.76 -2.14
N ARG A 374 -14.19 -19.52 -2.10
CA ARG A 374 -13.37 -18.33 -2.39
C ARG A 374 -12.88 -17.68 -1.09
N ALA A 375 -11.66 -17.15 -1.13
CA ALA A 375 -11.24 -16.11 -0.19
C ALA A 375 -12.09 -14.85 -0.42
N THR A 376 -12.28 -14.02 0.62
CA THR A 376 -12.98 -12.75 0.42
C THR A 376 -12.03 -11.73 -0.24
N GLU A 377 -12.60 -10.74 -0.92
CA GLU A 377 -11.80 -9.64 -1.47
C GLU A 377 -11.05 -8.90 -0.39
N GLU A 378 -11.67 -8.64 0.77
CA GLU A 378 -11.02 -8.03 1.93
C GLU A 378 -9.78 -8.81 2.37
N GLU A 379 -9.86 -10.15 2.43
CA GLU A 379 -8.74 -10.98 2.81
C GLU A 379 -7.56 -10.88 1.85
N LEU A 380 -7.84 -10.86 0.54
CA LEU A 380 -6.84 -10.73 -0.51
C LEU A 380 -6.26 -9.30 -0.59
N ARG A 381 -7.10 -8.27 -0.36
CA ARG A 381 -6.67 -6.87 -0.31
C ARG A 381 -5.69 -6.60 0.81
N ARG A 382 -5.75 -7.32 1.94
CA ARG A 382 -4.70 -7.21 2.98
C ARG A 382 -3.31 -7.59 2.45
N TYR A 383 -3.21 -8.69 1.68
CA TYR A 383 -1.93 -9.08 1.06
C TYR A 383 -1.53 -8.13 -0.07
N LEU A 384 -2.50 -7.66 -0.86
CA LEU A 384 -2.26 -6.65 -1.90
C LEU A 384 -1.68 -5.36 -1.32
N ASN A 385 -2.31 -4.82 -0.28
CA ASN A 385 -1.90 -3.58 0.37
C ASN A 385 -0.51 -3.73 0.99
N THR A 386 -0.22 -4.88 1.62
CA THR A 386 1.13 -5.16 2.15
C THR A 386 2.17 -5.25 1.03
N ILE A 387 1.92 -6.00 -0.06
CA ILE A 387 2.93 -6.21 -1.11
C ILE A 387 3.18 -4.94 -1.95
N ARG A 388 2.20 -4.05 -2.04
CA ARG A 388 2.34 -2.70 -2.65
C ARG A 388 3.39 -1.85 -1.97
N THR A 389 3.64 -2.04 -0.67
CA THR A 389 4.65 -1.24 0.06
C THR A 389 6.09 -1.45 -0.44
N VAL A 390 6.32 -2.49 -1.24
CA VAL A 390 7.63 -2.84 -1.82
C VAL A 390 7.58 -3.00 -3.34
N ASP A 391 6.59 -2.40 -4.01
CA ASP A 391 6.36 -2.51 -5.45
C ASP A 391 6.26 -3.97 -5.95
N GLY A 392 5.75 -4.86 -5.09
CA GLY A 392 5.62 -6.28 -5.41
C GLY A 392 4.27 -6.64 -6.06
N ARG A 393 4.02 -7.94 -6.23
CA ARG A 393 2.85 -8.46 -6.97
C ARG A 393 1.97 -9.35 -6.12
N LEU A 394 0.67 -9.34 -6.38
CA LEU A 394 -0.25 -10.35 -5.87
C LEU A 394 -0.67 -11.25 -7.04
N ILE A 395 -0.48 -12.56 -6.92
CA ILE A 395 -0.94 -13.55 -7.88
C ILE A 395 -2.10 -14.30 -7.26
N LEU A 396 -3.26 -14.26 -7.92
CA LEU A 396 -4.46 -14.95 -7.46
C LEU A 396 -4.45 -16.38 -7.99
N ASP A 397 -4.31 -17.34 -7.09
CA ASP A 397 -4.24 -18.75 -7.43
C ASP A 397 -5.63 -19.41 -7.40
N ILE A 398 -5.98 -20.10 -8.48
CA ILE A 398 -7.32 -20.65 -8.72
C ILE A 398 -7.30 -22.17 -8.78
N GLN A 399 -7.98 -22.78 -7.81
CA GLN A 399 -8.29 -24.20 -7.73
C GLN A 399 -9.80 -24.41 -7.96
N PRO A 400 -10.24 -24.56 -9.22
CA PRO A 400 -11.62 -24.31 -9.60
C PRO A 400 -12.59 -25.44 -9.23
N GLY A 401 -12.10 -26.64 -8.88
CA GLY A 401 -12.97 -27.80 -8.69
C GLY A 401 -13.75 -28.11 -9.98
N ARG A 402 -15.08 -28.04 -9.91
CA ARG A 402 -15.98 -28.21 -11.08
C ARG A 402 -16.37 -26.90 -11.77
N ALA A 403 -15.96 -25.76 -11.25
CA ALA A 403 -16.30 -24.48 -11.87
C ALA A 403 -15.56 -24.30 -13.20
N ASP A 404 -16.15 -23.49 -14.07
CA ASP A 404 -15.44 -22.98 -15.24
C ASP A 404 -14.35 -22.01 -14.76
N VAL A 405 -13.12 -22.19 -15.25
CA VAL A 405 -11.97 -21.38 -14.80
C VAL A 405 -12.15 -19.90 -15.13
N LEU A 406 -12.83 -19.58 -16.24
CA LEU A 406 -13.11 -18.19 -16.60
C LEU A 406 -14.06 -17.55 -15.59
N ASP A 407 -15.08 -18.28 -15.14
CA ASP A 407 -16.02 -17.79 -14.12
C ASP A 407 -15.30 -17.48 -12.80
N GLU A 408 -14.27 -18.25 -12.47
CA GLU A 408 -13.42 -17.97 -11.30
C GLU A 408 -12.50 -16.78 -11.48
N ALA A 409 -11.90 -16.61 -12.66
CA ALA A 409 -11.14 -15.41 -12.96
C ALA A 409 -12.04 -14.16 -12.88
N MET A 410 -13.22 -14.18 -13.52
CA MET A 410 -14.16 -13.06 -13.53
C MET A 410 -14.70 -12.73 -12.13
N ALA A 411 -14.83 -13.72 -11.24
CA ALA A 411 -15.23 -13.48 -9.87
C ALA A 411 -14.23 -12.62 -9.08
N HIS A 412 -12.98 -12.52 -9.55
CA HIS A 412 -11.93 -11.70 -8.98
C HIS A 412 -11.59 -10.48 -9.86
N GLU A 413 -12.49 -10.06 -10.77
CA GLU A 413 -12.27 -8.92 -11.69
C GLU A 413 -11.85 -7.64 -10.97
N SER A 414 -12.43 -7.36 -9.79
CA SER A 414 -12.10 -6.20 -8.96
C SER A 414 -10.60 -6.15 -8.66
N LEU A 415 -10.03 -7.26 -8.20
CA LEU A 415 -8.59 -7.39 -7.93
C LEU A 415 -7.78 -7.48 -9.22
N LEU A 416 -8.23 -8.22 -10.23
CA LEU A 416 -7.51 -8.32 -11.51
C LEU A 416 -7.43 -6.99 -12.26
N SER A 417 -8.30 -6.04 -11.93
CA SER A 417 -8.24 -4.66 -12.44
C SER A 417 -7.07 -3.86 -11.87
N GLU A 418 -6.50 -4.28 -10.73
CA GLU A 418 -5.38 -3.60 -10.06
C GLU A 418 -4.07 -3.90 -10.82
N PRO A 419 -3.21 -2.91 -11.12
CA PRO A 419 -2.07 -3.07 -12.03
C PRO A 419 -1.16 -4.27 -11.75
N GLU A 420 -0.76 -4.45 -10.49
CA GLU A 420 0.19 -5.45 -10.01
C GLU A 420 -0.41 -6.84 -9.72
N VAL A 421 -1.72 -7.01 -9.93
CA VAL A 421 -2.39 -8.30 -9.71
C VAL A 421 -2.33 -9.17 -10.96
N GLY A 422 -1.81 -10.40 -10.79
CA GLY A 422 -1.81 -11.47 -11.79
C GLY A 422 -2.71 -12.65 -11.39
N LEU A 423 -2.71 -13.69 -12.21
CA LEU A 423 -3.54 -14.89 -12.02
C LEU A 423 -2.67 -16.14 -12.16
N ALA A 424 -2.91 -17.14 -11.33
CA ALA A 424 -2.40 -18.49 -11.47
C ALA A 424 -3.57 -19.48 -11.56
N ILE A 425 -3.38 -20.56 -12.31
CA ILE A 425 -4.35 -21.64 -12.44
C ILE A 425 -3.65 -22.95 -12.08
N ASP A 426 -4.28 -23.72 -11.21
CA ASP A 426 -3.91 -25.09 -10.84
C ASP A 426 -4.73 -26.10 -11.68
N PRO A 427 -4.19 -26.63 -12.80
CA PRO A 427 -4.94 -27.53 -13.68
C PRO A 427 -5.30 -28.86 -13.02
N GLU A 428 -4.54 -29.31 -12.02
CA GLU A 428 -4.81 -30.53 -11.26
C GLU A 428 -6.12 -30.48 -10.48
N TRP A 429 -6.67 -29.28 -10.24
CA TRP A 429 -7.94 -29.09 -9.57
C TRP A 429 -9.11 -28.83 -10.52
N VAL A 430 -8.88 -28.90 -11.84
CA VAL A 430 -9.92 -28.80 -12.87
C VAL A 430 -10.52 -30.19 -13.11
N VAL A 431 -11.68 -30.45 -12.50
CA VAL A 431 -12.38 -31.73 -12.62
C VAL A 431 -13.66 -31.62 -13.43
N GLY A 432 -13.97 -32.67 -14.18
CA GLY A 432 -15.16 -32.71 -15.03
C GLY A 432 -16.47 -32.63 -14.23
N PRO A 433 -17.60 -32.32 -14.89
CA PRO A 433 -18.88 -32.00 -14.23
C PRO A 433 -19.46 -33.15 -13.39
N THR A 434 -19.04 -34.39 -13.65
CA THR A 434 -19.46 -35.59 -12.92
C THR A 434 -18.40 -36.13 -11.95
N GLN A 435 -17.21 -35.52 -11.91
CA GLN A 435 -16.04 -36.00 -11.17
C GLN A 435 -15.89 -35.28 -9.83
N THR A 436 -15.34 -35.93 -8.80
CA THR A 436 -15.02 -35.28 -7.53
C THR A 436 -13.52 -34.98 -7.45
N PRO A 437 -13.07 -33.91 -6.77
CA PRO A 437 -11.65 -33.60 -6.61
C PRO A 437 -10.82 -34.67 -5.88
N SER A 438 -11.46 -35.59 -5.15
CA SER A 438 -10.75 -36.62 -4.40
C SER A 438 -10.16 -37.73 -5.29
N GLY A 439 -8.82 -37.80 -5.36
CA GLY A 439 -8.08 -38.98 -5.82
C GLY A 439 -7.78 -39.04 -7.32
N ARG A 440 -7.97 -37.94 -8.07
CA ARG A 440 -7.56 -37.82 -9.49
C ARG A 440 -6.98 -36.45 -9.74
N ILE A 441 -5.95 -36.41 -10.58
CA ILE A 441 -5.38 -35.17 -11.09
C ILE A 441 -6.27 -34.71 -12.24
N GLY A 442 -6.74 -33.47 -12.15
CA GLY A 442 -7.50 -32.77 -13.17
C GLY A 442 -6.70 -32.46 -14.43
N SER A 443 -7.34 -31.77 -15.37
CA SER A 443 -6.71 -31.34 -16.62
C SER A 443 -7.39 -30.09 -17.15
N LEU A 444 -6.60 -29.21 -17.75
CA LEU A 444 -7.07 -27.98 -18.40
C LEU A 444 -6.65 -27.99 -19.88
N ASP A 445 -7.59 -27.74 -20.78
CA ASP A 445 -7.26 -27.62 -22.20
C ASP A 445 -6.76 -26.22 -22.57
N ALA A 446 -5.92 -26.13 -23.60
CA ALA A 446 -5.51 -24.86 -24.19
C ALA A 446 -6.69 -23.94 -24.53
N ARG A 447 -7.85 -24.49 -24.90
CA ARG A 447 -9.07 -23.71 -25.12
C ARG A 447 -9.51 -22.92 -23.89
N GLU A 448 -9.47 -23.52 -22.70
CA GLU A 448 -9.81 -22.82 -21.46
C GLU A 448 -8.77 -21.75 -21.11
N ILE A 449 -7.47 -22.06 -21.29
CA ILE A 449 -6.39 -21.07 -21.09
C ILE A 449 -6.55 -19.88 -22.04
N ASN A 450 -6.91 -20.12 -23.30
CA ASN A 450 -7.15 -19.07 -24.28
C ASN A 450 -8.35 -18.19 -23.92
N ARG A 451 -9.41 -18.77 -23.32
CA ARG A 451 -10.55 -18.00 -22.82
C ARG A 451 -10.14 -17.06 -21.68
N VAL A 452 -9.35 -17.55 -20.73
CA VAL A 452 -8.88 -16.73 -19.59
C VAL A 452 -7.89 -15.65 -20.05
N SER A 453 -6.90 -16.00 -20.88
CA SER A 453 -5.94 -15.02 -21.40
C SER A 453 -6.59 -13.97 -22.31
N ALA A 454 -7.59 -14.34 -23.11
CA ALA A 454 -8.37 -13.37 -23.89
C ALA A 454 -9.13 -12.38 -23.00
N TYR A 455 -9.73 -12.87 -21.90
CA TYR A 455 -10.40 -12.02 -20.91
C TYR A 455 -9.43 -11.07 -20.22
N LEU A 456 -8.27 -11.56 -19.75
CA LEU A 456 -7.24 -10.69 -19.16
C LEU A 456 -6.72 -9.64 -20.16
N SER A 457 -6.53 -10.02 -21.42
CA SER A 457 -6.13 -9.08 -22.49
C SER A 457 -7.19 -7.99 -22.72
N GLN A 458 -8.46 -8.37 -22.70
CA GLN A 458 -9.57 -7.42 -22.81
C GLN A 458 -9.59 -6.46 -21.62
N LEU A 459 -9.42 -6.98 -20.40
CA LEU A 459 -9.37 -6.18 -19.17
C LEU A 459 -8.23 -5.14 -19.23
N VAL A 460 -7.05 -5.58 -19.66
CA VAL A 460 -5.87 -4.72 -19.88
C VAL A 460 -6.17 -3.58 -20.85
N GLN A 461 -6.75 -3.90 -22.01
CA GLN A 461 -7.04 -2.91 -23.05
C GLN A 461 -8.16 -1.95 -22.63
N GLN A 462 -9.19 -2.44 -21.96
CA GLN A 462 -10.35 -1.63 -21.54
C GLN A 462 -10.00 -0.67 -20.41
N LYS A 463 -9.16 -1.10 -19.45
CA LYS A 463 -8.81 -0.30 -18.28
C LYS A 463 -7.51 0.49 -18.44
N GLY A 464 -6.76 0.28 -19.53
CA GLY A 464 -5.47 0.94 -19.73
C GLY A 464 -4.43 0.54 -18.68
N ILE A 465 -4.55 -0.65 -18.11
CA ILE A 465 -3.67 -1.16 -17.05
C ILE A 465 -2.47 -1.93 -17.64
N PRO A 466 -1.39 -2.14 -16.89
CA PRO A 466 -0.23 -2.87 -17.37
C PRO A 466 -0.51 -4.33 -17.75
N PRO A 467 0.41 -4.97 -18.51
CA PRO A 467 0.28 -6.38 -18.86
C PRO A 467 0.10 -7.30 -17.65
N LYS A 468 -0.79 -8.28 -17.78
CA LYS A 468 -1.09 -9.26 -16.74
C LYS A 468 -0.21 -10.48 -16.84
N ILE A 469 0.14 -11.05 -15.68
CA ILE A 469 0.79 -12.35 -15.61
C ILE A 469 -0.28 -13.42 -15.46
N LEU A 470 -0.17 -14.47 -16.28
CA LEU A 470 -0.94 -15.69 -16.18
C LEU A 470 0.00 -16.88 -15.98
N ILE A 471 -0.03 -17.46 -14.80
CA ILE A 471 0.77 -18.63 -14.41
C ILE A 471 -0.04 -19.90 -14.62
N ILE A 472 0.56 -20.89 -15.26
CA ILE A 472 -0.03 -22.22 -15.43
C ILE A 472 0.85 -23.24 -14.70
N HIS A 473 0.33 -23.80 -13.60
CA HIS A 473 1.03 -24.80 -12.81
C HIS A 473 1.05 -26.16 -13.51
N ARG A 474 2.18 -26.87 -13.40
CA ARG A 474 2.35 -28.17 -14.04
C ARG A 474 3.42 -29.01 -13.35
N PHE A 475 3.05 -30.24 -13.00
CA PHE A 475 3.99 -31.28 -12.55
C PHE A 475 3.78 -32.63 -13.27
N LYS A 476 2.84 -32.69 -14.22
CA LYS A 476 2.67 -33.83 -15.15
C LYS A 476 2.33 -33.36 -16.56
N PRO A 477 2.70 -34.12 -17.60
CA PRO A 477 2.35 -33.79 -18.98
C PRO A 477 0.82 -33.65 -19.17
N ASP A 478 0.03 -34.58 -18.67
CA ASP A 478 -1.41 -34.65 -18.97
C ASP A 478 -2.27 -33.62 -18.22
N MET A 479 -1.67 -32.75 -17.40
CA MET A 479 -2.39 -31.67 -16.71
C MET A 479 -2.84 -30.55 -17.66
N VAL A 480 -2.11 -30.35 -18.77
CA VAL A 480 -2.45 -29.36 -19.79
C VAL A 480 -2.49 -30.05 -21.15
N THR A 481 -3.65 -30.05 -21.80
CA THR A 481 -3.83 -30.65 -23.12
C THR A 481 -3.74 -29.61 -24.23
N ASN A 482 -3.27 -30.05 -25.41
CA ASN A 482 -3.14 -29.21 -26.60
C ASN A 482 -2.28 -27.96 -26.39
N THR A 483 -1.22 -28.04 -25.58
CA THR A 483 -0.36 -26.90 -25.19
C THR A 483 0.14 -26.05 -26.37
N ASP A 484 0.38 -26.65 -27.54
CA ASP A 484 0.81 -25.95 -28.76
C ASP A 484 -0.26 -24.99 -29.33
N LEU A 485 -1.53 -25.14 -28.93
CA LEU A 485 -2.65 -24.30 -29.34
C LEU A 485 -2.89 -23.11 -28.40
N ILE A 486 -2.10 -22.96 -27.33
CA ILE A 486 -2.24 -21.80 -26.44
C ILE A 486 -1.85 -20.54 -27.22
N GLU A 487 -2.58 -19.45 -27.03
CA GLU A 487 -2.35 -18.16 -27.67
C GLU A 487 -1.71 -17.18 -26.67
N SER A 488 -0.99 -16.18 -27.19
CA SER A 488 -0.39 -15.11 -26.38
C SER A 488 -1.00 -13.78 -26.79
N PRO A 489 -2.18 -13.41 -26.25
CA PRO A 489 -2.85 -12.18 -26.61
C PRO A 489 -2.07 -10.96 -26.08
N PRO A 490 -2.21 -9.77 -26.72
CA PRO A 490 -1.53 -8.56 -26.26
C PRO A 490 -1.84 -8.24 -24.79
N GLY A 491 -0.82 -7.81 -24.04
CA GLY A 491 -1.00 -7.44 -22.65
C GLY A 491 -1.15 -8.62 -21.68
N VAL A 492 -0.90 -9.86 -22.10
CA VAL A 492 -0.86 -11.02 -21.20
C VAL A 492 0.44 -11.79 -21.39
N ARG A 493 1.18 -11.94 -20.29
CA ARG A 493 2.38 -12.76 -20.18
C ARG A 493 2.02 -14.10 -19.59
N ILE A 494 2.22 -15.14 -20.36
CA ILE A 494 1.94 -16.51 -19.94
C ILE A 494 3.26 -17.16 -19.55
N LEU A 495 3.30 -17.74 -18.35
CA LEU A 495 4.42 -18.52 -17.85
C LEU A 495 3.96 -19.89 -17.37
N PHE A 496 4.80 -20.90 -17.59
CA PHE A 496 4.58 -22.26 -17.11
C PHE A 496 5.45 -22.51 -15.89
N HIS A 497 4.87 -23.10 -14.86
CA HIS A 497 5.50 -23.25 -13.55
C HIS A 497 5.66 -24.72 -13.17
N ALA A 498 6.91 -25.15 -12.95
CA ALA A 498 7.23 -26.50 -12.48
C ALA A 498 6.84 -26.64 -11.01
N ASP A 499 5.73 -27.32 -10.77
CA ASP A 499 5.03 -27.35 -9.47
C ASP A 499 5.16 -28.70 -8.74
N GLY A 500 6.06 -29.57 -9.20
CA GLY A 500 6.26 -30.90 -8.61
C GLY A 500 7.12 -30.88 -7.35
N GLU A 501 6.83 -31.75 -6.40
CA GLU A 501 7.66 -31.99 -5.21
C GLU A 501 8.83 -32.94 -5.52
N GLY A 502 9.94 -32.78 -4.78
CA GLY A 502 11.03 -33.74 -4.75
C GLY A 502 12.41 -33.12 -4.66
N GLY A 503 13.43 -33.98 -4.53
CA GLY A 503 14.82 -33.52 -4.51
C GLY A 503 15.28 -32.89 -5.84
N PRO A 504 16.48 -32.30 -5.89
CA PRO A 504 16.92 -31.42 -6.99
C PRO A 504 16.79 -32.04 -8.39
N ALA A 505 17.06 -33.35 -8.53
CA ALA A 505 16.97 -34.04 -9.81
C ALA A 505 15.53 -34.13 -10.35
N ALA A 506 14.54 -34.31 -9.47
CA ALA A 506 13.13 -34.35 -9.88
C ALA A 506 12.65 -32.95 -10.32
N LYS A 507 12.98 -31.92 -9.52
CA LYS A 507 12.66 -30.52 -9.84
C LYS A 507 13.22 -30.08 -11.19
N LEU A 508 14.49 -30.39 -11.46
CA LEU A 508 15.13 -30.05 -12.74
C LEU A 508 14.54 -30.87 -13.89
N ALA A 509 14.16 -32.13 -13.65
CA ALA A 509 13.48 -32.92 -14.67
C ALA A 509 12.12 -32.33 -15.05
N ASP A 510 11.35 -31.83 -14.08
CA ASP A 510 10.09 -31.14 -14.34
C ASP A 510 10.32 -29.84 -15.13
N TYR A 511 11.29 -29.04 -14.69
CA TYR A 511 11.66 -27.77 -15.33
C TYR A 511 12.10 -27.94 -16.79
N ASP A 512 12.97 -28.93 -17.06
CA ASP A 512 13.57 -29.15 -18.37
C ASP A 512 12.60 -29.83 -19.35
N ASN A 513 11.70 -30.71 -18.87
CA ASN A 513 10.94 -31.60 -19.74
C ASN A 513 9.43 -31.35 -19.76
N LEU A 514 8.85 -30.68 -18.75
CA LEU A 514 7.40 -30.46 -18.68
C LEU A 514 6.97 -29.07 -19.15
N LEU A 515 7.88 -28.10 -19.16
CA LEU A 515 7.52 -26.72 -19.48
C LEU A 515 7.78 -26.43 -20.97
N PRO A 516 6.77 -25.96 -21.73
CA PRO A 516 6.93 -25.62 -23.15
C PRO A 516 7.92 -24.48 -23.37
N ASP A 517 8.91 -24.67 -24.25
CA ASP A 517 9.99 -23.71 -24.52
C ASP A 517 9.53 -22.35 -25.07
N ARG A 518 8.31 -22.27 -25.61
CA ARG A 518 7.74 -21.01 -26.13
C ARG A 518 7.41 -20.01 -25.02
N PHE A 519 7.26 -20.47 -23.78
CA PHE A 519 6.82 -19.66 -22.67
C PHE A 519 7.93 -19.46 -21.64
N GLU A 520 7.77 -18.41 -20.85
CA GLU A 520 8.60 -18.21 -19.67
C GLU A 520 8.40 -19.36 -18.68
N LYS A 521 9.48 -19.69 -17.95
CA LYS A 521 9.51 -20.83 -17.05
C LYS A 521 9.71 -20.37 -15.62
N GLY A 522 8.98 -21.00 -14.70
CA GLY A 522 9.19 -20.84 -13.28
C GLY A 522 9.29 -22.18 -12.55
N ILE A 523 9.65 -22.13 -11.27
CA ILE A 523 9.83 -23.32 -10.44
C ILE A 523 9.37 -23.07 -9.00
N LYS A 524 8.58 -24.00 -8.45
CA LYS A 524 8.21 -23.99 -7.04
C LYS A 524 9.31 -24.63 -6.21
N ILE A 525 9.48 -24.23 -4.97
CA ILE A 525 10.35 -24.87 -3.98
C ILE A 525 9.52 -25.13 -2.73
N PHE A 526 9.52 -26.37 -2.28
CA PHE A 526 8.80 -26.79 -1.08
C PHE A 526 9.78 -26.93 0.09
N TYR A 527 9.58 -26.20 1.18
CA TYR A 527 10.51 -26.26 2.31
C TYR A 527 10.55 -27.63 2.98
N ASP A 528 9.39 -28.28 3.10
CA ASP A 528 9.24 -29.52 3.87
C ASP A 528 9.25 -30.78 2.97
N GLU A 529 8.74 -30.68 1.74
CA GLU A 529 8.62 -31.80 0.80
C GLU A 529 9.85 -32.02 -0.09
N ASP A 530 10.57 -30.96 -0.47
CA ASP A 530 11.77 -31.11 -1.30
C ASP A 530 12.95 -31.58 -0.44
N SER A 531 13.51 -32.75 -0.79
CA SER A 531 14.61 -33.36 -0.02
C SER A 531 15.79 -33.79 -0.90
N PRO A 532 16.97 -33.15 -0.77
CA PRO A 532 17.19 -31.86 -0.10
C PRO A 532 16.57 -30.69 -0.90
N THR A 533 16.13 -29.64 -0.21
CA THR A 533 15.70 -28.39 -0.83
C THR A 533 16.88 -27.72 -1.55
N MET A 534 16.65 -27.17 -2.75
CA MET A 534 17.68 -26.40 -3.45
C MET A 534 17.85 -25.01 -2.86
N THR A 535 19.10 -24.59 -2.67
CA THR A 535 19.42 -23.20 -2.32
C THR A 535 19.25 -22.27 -3.54
N PRO A 536 19.06 -20.95 -3.34
CA PRO A 536 19.03 -19.96 -4.43
C PRO A 536 20.18 -20.09 -5.44
N ASP A 537 21.43 -20.23 -4.96
CA ASP A 537 22.60 -20.40 -5.84
C ASP A 537 22.50 -21.66 -6.71
N GLN A 538 22.00 -22.76 -6.13
CA GLN A 538 21.81 -24.01 -6.86
C GLN A 538 20.70 -23.88 -7.92
N LEU A 539 19.64 -23.13 -7.64
CA LEU A 539 18.57 -22.88 -8.61
C LEU A 539 19.10 -22.10 -9.80
N LEU A 540 19.78 -20.97 -9.54
CA LEU A 540 20.36 -20.12 -10.58
C LEU A 540 21.44 -20.83 -11.40
N LEU A 541 22.22 -21.75 -10.80
CA LEU A 541 23.27 -22.48 -11.50
C LEU A 541 22.78 -23.68 -12.32
N ARG A 542 21.58 -24.19 -12.04
CA ARG A 542 21.13 -25.50 -12.56
C ARG A 542 19.89 -25.44 -13.44
N THR A 543 19.16 -24.34 -13.43
CA THR A 543 18.01 -24.14 -14.32
C THR A 543 18.46 -23.55 -15.65
N ASN A 544 17.84 -23.96 -16.76
CA ASN A 544 18.10 -23.41 -18.08
C ASN A 544 16.84 -23.49 -18.97
N PRO A 545 16.30 -22.37 -19.49
CA PRO A 545 16.72 -20.99 -19.24
C PRO A 545 16.61 -20.59 -17.76
N ASP A 546 17.15 -19.44 -17.38
CA ASP A 546 16.95 -18.90 -16.03
C ASP A 546 15.45 -18.69 -15.76
N PRO A 547 14.94 -19.04 -14.57
CA PRO A 547 13.54 -18.86 -14.24
C PRO A 547 13.18 -17.38 -14.19
N THR A 548 11.94 -17.05 -14.56
CA THR A 548 11.37 -15.71 -14.38
C THR A 548 10.46 -15.61 -13.17
N PHE A 549 10.07 -16.76 -12.62
CA PHE A 549 9.25 -16.88 -11.42
C PHE A 549 9.76 -18.03 -10.55
N ILE A 550 9.97 -17.78 -9.26
CA ILE A 550 10.33 -18.78 -8.26
C ILE A 550 9.38 -18.61 -7.08
N SER A 551 8.54 -19.61 -6.78
CA SER A 551 7.72 -19.57 -5.57
C SER A 551 8.21 -20.54 -4.51
N TYR A 552 8.00 -20.17 -3.25
CA TYR A 552 8.29 -20.98 -2.08
C TYR A 552 7.00 -21.32 -1.36
N GLN A 553 6.86 -22.58 -0.98
CA GLN A 553 5.69 -23.10 -0.28
C GLN A 553 6.08 -23.79 1.02
#